data_AF-J3A2B7-F1
#
_entry.id   AF-J3A2B7-F1
#
_cell.length_a   1.000
_cell.length_b   1.000
_cell.length_c   1.000
_cell.angle_alpha   90.00
_cell.angle_beta   90.00
_cell.angle_gamma   90.00
#
_symmetry.space_group_name_H-M   'P 1'
#
loop_
_entity.id
_entity.type
_entity.pdbx_description
1 polymer ?
#
loop_
_entity_poly.entity_id
_entity_poly.type
_entity_poly.pdbx_seq_one_letter_code
_entity_poly.pdbx_strand_id
1 'polypeptide(L)' 'MQTFFIAPTDFGVGLTSISLGLVRTLERAGLKVGFFKPIAQPHPGDTGPERSTELVARTHGL' A
#
# COMPACT_ATOMS: atom_id res chain seq x y z
N MET A 1 -3.74 -15.85 10.91
CA MET A 1 -3.52 -14.82 9.88
C MET A 1 -4.48 -13.68 10.19
N GLN A 2 -3.97 -12.46 10.38
CA GLN A 2 -4.80 -11.30 10.68
C GLN A 2 -4.74 -10.32 9.50
N THR A 3 -5.90 -9.84 9.06
CA THR A 3 -6.03 -8.98 7.88
C THR A 3 -6.71 -7.69 8.30
N PHE A 4 -6.11 -6.57 7.91
CA PHE A 4 -6.67 -5.24 8.07
C PHE A 4 -7.17 -4.74 6.71
N PHE A 5 -8.42 -4.30 6.64
CA PHE A 5 -8.95 -3.58 5.49
C PHE A 5 -8.93 -2.09 5.79
N ILE A 6 -8.18 -1.33 4.98
CA ILE A 6 -8.04 0.12 5.14
C ILE A 6 -8.86 0.78 4.04
N ALA A 7 -9.89 1.54 4.43
CA ALA A 7 -10.72 2.30 3.52
C ALA A 7 -10.53 3.81 3.75
N PRO A 8 -10.49 4.63 2.68
CA PRO A 8 -10.48 6.07 2.81
C PRO A 8 -11.88 6.61 3.10
N THR A 9 -11.96 7.78 3.71
CA THR A 9 -13.21 8.55 3.80
C THR A 9 -13.49 9.39 2.56
N ASP A 10 -12.45 9.74 1.79
CA ASP A 10 -12.53 10.50 0.53
C ASP A 10 -11.26 10.31 -0.31
N PHE A 11 -11.21 10.86 -1.53
CA PHE A 11 -10.01 10.93 -2.34
C PHE A 11 -8.97 11.89 -1.72
N GLY A 12 -7.69 11.57 -1.92
CA GLY A 12 -6.59 12.45 -1.49
C GLY A 12 -6.34 12.50 0.02
N VAL A 13 -7.09 11.76 0.85
CA VAL A 13 -6.93 11.75 2.33
C VAL A 13 -5.70 10.96 2.84
N GLY A 14 -4.81 10.52 1.95
CA GLY A 14 -3.56 9.87 2.33
C GLY A 14 -3.65 8.35 2.59
N LEU A 15 -4.61 7.65 1.98
CA LEU A 15 -4.76 6.18 2.10
C LEU A 15 -3.45 5.42 1.86
N THR A 16 -2.71 5.79 0.81
CA THR A 16 -1.43 5.15 0.46
C THR A 16 -0.38 5.39 1.55
N SER A 17 -0.27 6.62 2.05
CA SER A 17 0.68 6.98 3.11
C SER A 17 0.38 6.25 4.42
N ILE A 18 -0.89 6.15 4.82
CA ILE A 18 -1.30 5.40 6.01
C ILE A 18 -1.04 3.91 5.84
N SER A 19 -1.35 3.35 4.66
CA SER A 19 -1.08 1.94 4.36
C SER A 19 0.41 1.61 4.47
N LEU A 20 1.28 2.43 3.88
CA LEU A 20 2.74 2.30 4.00
C LEU A 20 3.22 2.42 5.45
N GLY A 21 2.71 3.40 6.19
CA GLY A 21 3.04 3.59 7.60
C GLY A 21 2.66 2.39 8.47
N LEU A 22 1.50 1.79 8.19
CA LEU A 22 1.05 0.58 8.88
C LEU A 22 1.96 -0.61 8.56
N VAL A 23 2.25 -0.86 7.28
CA VAL A 23 3.19 -1.92 6.85
C VAL A 23 4.53 -1.74 7.55
N ARG A 24 5.10 -0.53 7.49
CA ARG A 24 6.39 -0.20 8.13
C ARG A 24 6.39 -0.47 9.64
N THR A 25 5.30 -0.13 10.32
CA THR A 25 5.21 -0.27 11.78
C THR A 25 5.10 -1.74 12.18
N LEU A 26 4.30 -2.52 11.46
CA LEU A 26 4.16 -3.95 11.69
C LEU A 26 5.45 -4.71 11.39
N GLU A 27 6.16 -4.36 10.32
CA GLU A 27 7.51 -4.90 10.03
C GLU A 27 8.49 -4.59 11.16
N ARG A 28 8.52 -3.34 11.65
CA ARG A 28 9.39 -2.93 12.77
C ARG A 28 9.04 -3.64 14.07
N ALA A 29 7.78 -4.07 14.24
CA ALA A 29 7.36 -4.92 15.35
C ALA A 29 7.78 -6.39 15.19
N GLY A 30 8.49 -6.75 14.12
CA GLY A 30 8.97 -8.12 13.86
C GLY A 30 7.93 -9.04 13.23
N LEU A 31 6.82 -8.50 12.73
CA LEU A 31 5.76 -9.28 12.11
C LEU A 31 6.06 -9.55 10.63
N LYS A 32 5.65 -10.71 10.13
CA LYS A 32 5.58 -10.96 8.68
C LYS A 32 4.35 -10.24 8.13
N VAL A 33 4.58 -9.30 7.23
CA VAL A 33 3.55 -8.44 6.66
C VAL A 33 3.46 -8.70 5.17
N GLY A 34 2.25 -8.66 4.63
CA GLY A 34 2.00 -8.58 3.19
C GLY A 34 1.14 -7.37 2.89
N PHE A 35 1.23 -6.87 1.67
CA PHE A 35 0.40 -5.78 1.17
C PHE A 35 -0.38 -6.25 -0.05
N PHE A 36 -1.66 -5.87 -0.14
CA PHE A 36 -2.52 -6.25 -1.25
C PHE A 36 -3.44 -5.09 -1.65
N LYS A 37 -3.33 -4.65 -2.90
CA LYS A 37 -4.23 -3.69 -3.54
C LYS A 37 -4.85 -4.35 -4.78
N PRO A 38 -6.09 -4.85 -4.71
CA PRO A 38 -6.68 -5.63 -5.80
C PRO A 38 -7.08 -4.79 -7.01
N ILE A 39 -7.39 -3.51 -6.81
CA ILE A 39 -7.93 -2.62 -7.86
C ILE A 39 -6.91 -1.53 -8.13
N ALA A 40 -6.42 -1.48 -9.36
CA ALA A 40 -5.48 -0.46 -9.82
C ALA A 40 -6.18 0.89 -10.07
N GLN A 41 -5.44 1.99 -9.88
CA GLN A 41 -5.90 3.35 -10.18
C GLN A 41 -4.93 4.04 -11.16
N PRO A 42 -5.03 3.73 -12.47
CA PRO A 42 -4.15 4.31 -13.48
C PRO A 42 -4.47 5.79 -13.69
N HIS A 43 -3.42 6.60 -13.91
CA HIS A 43 -3.52 8.00 -14.30
C HIS A 43 -3.14 8.18 -15.77
N PRO A 44 -3.62 9.25 -16.45
CA PRO A 44 -3.21 9.54 -17.82
C PRO A 44 -1.68 9.60 -17.97
N GLY A 45 -1.15 8.84 -18.92
CA GLY A 45 0.30 8.73 -19.17
C GLY A 45 1.01 7.65 -18.35
N ASP A 46 0.31 6.91 -17.47
CA ASP A 46 0.92 5.76 -16.80
C ASP A 46 1.25 4.65 -17.80
N THR A 47 2.53 4.26 -17.81
CA THR A 47 3.04 3.07 -18.51
C THR A 47 3.76 2.19 -17.51
N GLY A 48 3.28 0.96 -17.30
CA GLY A 48 3.90 0.01 -16.37
C GLY A 48 3.03 -0.34 -15.14
N PRO A 49 3.64 -0.76 -14.02
CA PRO A 49 2.89 -1.25 -12.85
C PRO A 49 2.12 -0.14 -12.13
N GLU A 50 1.13 -0.55 -11.35
CA GLU A 50 0.32 0.37 -10.54
C GLU A 50 1.19 1.11 -9.52
N ARG A 51 1.12 2.44 -9.50
CA ARG A 51 2.04 3.32 -8.77
C ARG A 51 2.20 2.99 -7.30
N SER A 52 1.11 2.73 -6.58
CA SER A 52 1.13 2.50 -5.14
C SER A 52 1.55 1.09 -4.78
N THR A 53 1.17 0.08 -5.55
CA THR A 53 1.68 -1.29 -5.38
C THR A 53 3.19 -1.33 -5.65
N GLU A 54 3.64 -0.68 -6.72
CA GLU A 54 5.07 -0.56 -7.05
C GLU A 54 5.85 0.20 -5.96
N LEU A 55 5.27 1.27 -5.41
CA LEU A 55 5.88 2.00 -4.30
C LEU A 55 6.10 1.10 -3.09
N VAL A 56 5.09 0.34 -2.68
CA VAL A 56 5.20 -0.60 -1.55
C VAL A 56 6.28 -1.65 -1.83
N ALA A 57 6.30 -2.24 -3.02
CA ALA A 57 7.29 -3.24 -3.41
C ALA A 57 8.72 -2.70 -3.31
N ARG A 58 8.96 -1.47 -3.79
CA ARG A 58 10.30 -0.84 -3.74
C ARG A 58 10.75 -0.44 -2.34
N THR A 59 9.83 -0.05 -1.44
CA THR A 59 10.19 0.44 -0.10
C THR A 59 10.26 -0.66 0.94
N HIS A 60 9.50 -1.75 0.76
CA HIS A 60 9.37 -2.84 1.73
C HIS A 60 9.88 -4.20 1.22
N GLY A 61 10.21 -4.33 -0.06
CA GLY A 61 10.66 -5.59 -0.64
C GLY A 61 9.56 -6.67 -0.67
N LEU A 62 8.30 -6.22 -0.76
CA LEU A 62 7.09 -7.04 -0.83
C LEU A 62 6.65 -7.32 -2.27
#